data_AF-A0A7W7WTG0-F1
#
_entry.id   AF-A0A7W7WTG0-F1
#
_cell.length_a   1.000
_cell.length_b   1.000
_cell.length_c   1.000
_cell.angle_alpha   90.00
_cell.angle_beta   90.00
_cell.angle_gamma   90.00
#
_symmetry.space_group_name_H-M   'P 1'
#
loop_
_entity.id
_entity.type
_entity.pdbx_description
1 polymer ?
#
loop_
_entity_poly.entity_id
_entity_poly.type
_entity_poly.pdbx_seq_one_letter_code
_entity_poly.pdbx_strand_id
1 'polypeptide(L)'
;MTSGPGDQWHAAAVDRAKSFKAPHNRAVRLARHVEVKPAMRMRVENRVAETLVMDRPVCGQLPEDAGKPFTCHNYLKWFLPPNATLTVVEPDGRQVTYRGAPDR
;
A
#
# COMPACT_ATOMS: atom_id res chain seq x y z
N MET A 1 12.80 3.42 6.59
CA MET A 1 11.76 3.71 5.58
C MET A 1 10.97 4.90 6.09
N THR A 2 10.67 5.87 5.23
CA THR A 2 10.12 7.16 5.68
C THR A 2 8.83 7.47 4.95
N SER A 3 7.86 8.03 5.67
CA SER A 3 6.64 8.60 5.08
C SER A 3 7.00 9.82 4.23
N GLY A 4 6.34 10.02 3.09
CA GLY A 4 6.54 11.21 2.25
C GLY A 4 7.19 10.95 0.88
N PRO A 5 7.58 12.04 0.18
CA PRO A 5 8.12 11.98 -1.18
C PRO A 5 9.62 11.68 -1.27
N GLY A 6 10.37 11.80 -0.16
CA GLY A 6 11.83 11.59 -0.13
C GLY A 6 12.29 10.14 -0.12
N ASP A 7 11.35 9.18 -0.14
CA ASP A 7 11.66 7.75 -0.18
C ASP A 7 11.78 7.24 -1.63
N GLN A 8 12.78 6.38 -1.89
CA GLN A 8 13.12 5.91 -3.24
C GLN A 8 11.94 5.22 -3.98
N TRP A 9 10.95 4.70 -3.25
CA TRP A 9 9.80 4.02 -3.83
C TRP A 9 8.62 4.96 -4.14
N HIS A 10 8.72 6.25 -3.81
CA HIS A 10 7.67 7.23 -4.07
C HIS A 10 7.33 7.37 -5.55
N ALA A 11 8.34 7.50 -6.42
CA ALA A 11 8.12 7.67 -7.85
C ALA A 11 7.39 6.45 -8.46
N ALA A 12 7.87 5.24 -8.16
CA ALA A 12 7.22 4.00 -8.57
C ALA A 12 5.77 3.90 -8.08
N ALA A 13 5.50 4.35 -6.84
CA ALA A 13 4.14 4.38 -6.30
C ALA A 13 3.24 5.38 -7.03
N VAL A 14 3.76 6.56 -7.38
CA VAL A 14 3.04 7.56 -8.18
C VAL A 14 2.70 7.01 -9.56
N ASP A 15 3.68 6.42 -10.25
CA ASP A 15 3.50 5.88 -11.60
C ASP A 15 2.49 4.73 -11.61
N ARG A 16 2.58 3.84 -10.61
CA ARG A 16 1.59 2.78 -10.43
C ARG A 16 0.20 3.32 -10.16
N ALA A 17 0.06 4.33 -9.30
CA ALA A 17 -1.25 4.91 -9.03
C ALA A 17 -1.85 5.59 -10.27
N LYS A 18 -1.03 6.26 -11.07
CA LYS A 18 -1.44 6.89 -12.34
C LYS A 18 -1.88 5.89 -13.39
N SER A 19 -1.38 4.65 -13.34
CA SER A 19 -1.81 3.60 -14.28
C SER A 19 -3.22 3.08 -14.01
N PHE A 20 -3.80 3.35 -12.83
CA PHE A 20 -5.17 2.94 -12.53
C PHE A 20 -6.19 3.74 -13.37
N LYS A 21 -7.26 3.07 -13.80
CA LYS A 21 -8.38 3.75 -14.47
C LYS A 21 -9.05 4.78 -13.54
N ALA A 22 -9.59 5.85 -14.10
CA ALA A 22 -10.42 6.79 -13.36
C ALA A 22 -11.64 6.06 -12.73
N PRO A 23 -12.06 6.43 -11.50
CA PRO A 23 -11.52 7.48 -10.61
C PRO A 23 -10.37 7.00 -9.69
N HIS A 24 -9.89 5.76 -9.85
CA HIS A 24 -8.91 5.14 -8.95
C HIS A 24 -7.51 5.74 -9.04
N ASN A 25 -7.18 6.43 -10.12
CA ASN A 25 -5.95 7.22 -10.23
C ASN A 25 -5.77 8.28 -9.13
N ARG A 26 -6.85 8.72 -8.50
CA ARG A 26 -6.81 9.60 -7.31
C ARG A 26 -6.11 8.96 -6.10
N ALA A 27 -5.86 7.65 -6.13
CA ALA A 27 -5.03 6.93 -5.17
C ALA A 27 -3.55 7.37 -5.21
N VAL A 28 -3.14 8.24 -6.15
CA VAL A 28 -1.80 8.87 -6.14
C VAL A 28 -1.45 9.52 -4.81
N ARG A 29 -2.45 10.01 -4.06
CA ARG A 29 -2.27 10.55 -2.70
C ARG A 29 -1.73 9.54 -1.70
N LEU A 30 -1.92 8.23 -1.96
CA LEU A 30 -1.40 7.14 -1.13
C LEU A 30 0.08 6.86 -1.40
N ALA A 31 0.66 7.37 -2.50
CA ALA A 31 2.05 7.11 -2.84
C ALA A 31 3.05 7.57 -1.76
N ARG A 32 2.65 8.53 -0.91
CA ARG A 32 3.45 9.02 0.23
C ARG A 32 3.36 8.14 1.49
N HIS A 33 2.41 7.21 1.54
CA HIS A 33 2.15 6.36 2.70
C HIS A 33 3.23 5.29 2.80
N VAL A 34 3.54 4.86 4.03
CA VAL A 34 4.64 3.91 4.28
C VAL A 34 4.27 2.52 3.78
N GLU A 35 3.00 2.14 3.87
CA GLU A 35 2.45 0.84 3.45
C GLU A 35 2.66 0.57 1.96
N VAL A 36 2.64 1.63 1.14
CA VAL A 36 2.77 1.52 -0.32
C VAL A 36 4.22 1.26 -0.75
N LYS A 37 5.21 1.67 0.06
CA LYS A 37 6.64 1.54 -0.31
C LYS A 37 7.08 0.07 -0.38
N PRO A 38 6.80 -0.80 0.61
CA PRO A 38 7.03 -2.24 0.50
C PRO A 38 6.34 -2.85 -0.70
N ALA A 39 5.10 -2.45 -1.00
CA ALA A 39 4.39 -2.98 -2.17
C ALA A 39 5.13 -2.67 -3.48
N MET A 40 5.67 -1.46 -3.63
CA MET A 40 6.50 -1.09 -4.78
C MET A 40 7.83 -1.82 -4.79
N ARG A 41 8.50 -1.93 -3.64
CA ARG A 41 9.72 -2.73 -3.51
C ARG A 41 9.48 -4.17 -3.98
N MET A 42 8.42 -4.82 -3.47
CA MET A 42 8.06 -6.18 -3.85
C MET A 42 7.83 -6.31 -5.36
N ARG A 43 7.25 -5.28 -5.98
CA ARG A 43 7.00 -5.27 -7.43
C ARG A 43 8.25 -5.10 -8.26
N VAL A 44 9.17 -4.25 -7.84
CA VAL A 44 10.46 -4.02 -8.52
C VAL A 44 11.40 -5.21 -8.33
N GLU A 45 11.40 -5.81 -7.14
CA GLU A 45 12.30 -6.90 -6.76
C GLU A 45 11.67 -8.30 -6.95
N ASN A 46 10.49 -8.40 -7.55
CA ASN A 46 9.76 -9.66 -7.78
C ASN A 46 9.56 -10.53 -6.52
N ARG A 47 9.32 -9.90 -5.37
CA ARG A 47 9.05 -10.61 -4.11
C ARG A 47 7.60 -11.05 -4.04
N VAL A 48 7.38 -12.29 -3.60
CA VAL A 48 6.04 -12.90 -3.48
C VAL A 48 5.46 -12.84 -2.07
N ALA A 49 6.29 -12.64 -1.05
CA ALA A 49 5.88 -12.56 0.34
C ALA A 49 6.77 -11.57 1.10
N GLU A 50 6.17 -10.74 1.96
CA GLU A 50 6.91 -9.82 2.82
C GLU A 50 6.12 -9.50 4.09
N THR A 51 6.83 -9.19 5.17
CA THR A 51 6.24 -8.68 6.42
C THR A 51 6.73 -7.27 6.69
N LEU A 52 5.80 -6.36 7.00
CA LEU A 52 6.05 -4.97 7.40
C LEU A 52 5.60 -4.80 8.85
N VAL A 53 6.47 -4.28 9.72
CA VAL A 53 6.09 -3.86 11.07
C VAL A 53 5.87 -2.36 11.08
N MET A 54 4.76 -1.91 11.65
CA MET A 54 4.38 -0.50 11.70
C MET A 54 4.17 -0.01 13.12
N ASP A 55 4.51 1.26 13.35
CA ASP A 55 4.29 2.03 14.57
C ASP A 55 2.91 2.71 14.63
N ARG A 56 2.11 2.56 13.57
CA ARG A 56 0.73 3.06 13.45
C ARG A 56 -0.15 2.07 12.69
N PRO A 57 -1.47 2.04 12.95
CA PRO A 57 -2.39 1.23 12.16
C PRO A 57 -2.41 1.62 10.68
N VAL A 58 -2.76 0.66 9.81
CA VAL A 58 -2.93 0.93 8.38
C VAL A 58 -4.12 1.87 8.19
N CYS A 59 -3.96 2.93 7.40
CA CYS A 59 -5.08 3.86 7.19
C CYS A 59 -6.25 3.15 6.48
N GLY A 60 -7.48 3.44 6.91
CA GLY A 60 -8.70 2.80 6.44
C GLY A 60 -9.21 1.66 7.30
N GLN A 61 -8.57 1.37 8.44
CA GLN A 61 -8.99 0.30 9.35
C GLN A 61 -9.69 0.80 10.61
N LEU A 62 -9.52 2.07 10.96
CA LEU A 62 -10.15 2.65 12.15
C LEU A 62 -11.57 3.15 11.83
N PRO A 63 -12.50 3.15 12.81
CA PRO A 63 -13.84 3.71 12.62
C PRO A 63 -13.85 5.15 12.10
N GLU A 64 -12.87 5.97 12.50
CA GLU A 64 -12.68 7.36 12.02
C GLU A 64 -12.29 7.47 10.54
N ASP A 65 -11.89 6.36 9.92
CA ASP A 65 -11.62 6.28 8.48
C ASP A 65 -12.85 5.87 7.67
N ALA A 66 -13.99 5.59 8.33
CA ALA A 66 -15.23 5.22 7.67
C ALA A 66 -15.62 6.29 6.63
N GLY A 67 -15.91 5.84 5.40
CA GLY A 67 -16.29 6.73 4.29
C GLY A 67 -15.12 7.38 3.55
N LYS A 68 -13.85 7.22 3.98
CA LYS A 68 -12.69 7.73 3.23
C LYS A 68 -12.46 6.86 1.98
N PRO A 69 -12.58 7.42 0.76
CA PRO A 69 -12.59 6.62 -0.47
C PRO A 69 -11.21 6.11 -0.91
N PHE A 70 -10.12 6.67 -0.39
CA PHE A 70 -8.74 6.34 -0.79
C PHE A 70 -7.91 6.08 0.46
N THR A 71 -7.86 4.82 0.88
CA THR A 71 -7.11 4.35 2.04
C THR A 71 -6.20 3.20 1.64
N CYS A 72 -5.10 3.00 2.37
CA CYS A 72 -4.18 1.89 2.11
C CYS A 72 -4.91 0.55 2.29
N HIS A 73 -5.76 0.43 3.31
CA HIS A 73 -6.55 -0.77 3.52
C HIS A 73 -7.35 -1.19 2.25
N ASN A 74 -7.92 -0.23 1.52
CA ASN A 74 -8.72 -0.50 0.33
C ASN A 74 -7.91 -0.67 -0.96
N TYR A 75 -6.74 -0.02 -1.06
CA TYR A 75 -5.99 0.08 -2.31
C TYR A 75 -4.70 -0.72 -2.37
N LEU A 76 -4.12 -1.10 -1.23
CA LEU A 76 -2.79 -1.71 -1.16
C LEU A 76 -2.66 -2.97 -2.04
N LYS A 77 -3.74 -3.75 -2.17
CA LYS A 77 -3.82 -4.91 -3.07
C LYS A 77 -3.50 -4.60 -4.54
N TRP A 78 -3.77 -3.39 -5.03
CA TRP A 78 -3.50 -3.01 -6.42
C TRP A 78 -2.09 -2.46 -6.62
N PHE A 79 -1.40 -2.11 -5.54
CA PHE A 79 0.00 -1.73 -5.54
C PHE A 79 0.90 -2.97 -5.47
N LEU A 80 0.47 -4.01 -4.76
CA LEU A 80 1.20 -5.28 -4.68
C LEU A 80 1.35 -5.97 -6.05
N PRO A 81 2.41 -6.77 -6.25
CA PRO A 81 2.46 -7.71 -7.36
C PRO A 81 1.26 -8.67 -7.31
N PRO A 82 0.69 -9.07 -8.45
CA PRO A 82 -0.41 -10.03 -8.46
C PRO A 82 -0.05 -11.31 -7.69
N ASN A 83 -0.96 -11.79 -6.85
CA ASN A 83 -0.80 -12.95 -5.96
C ASN A 83 0.27 -12.84 -4.86
N ALA A 84 1.07 -11.77 -4.80
CA ALA A 84 2.01 -11.57 -3.71
C ALA A 84 1.27 -11.25 -2.40
N THR A 85 1.89 -11.57 -1.27
CA THR A 85 1.32 -11.38 0.06
C THR A 85 2.15 -10.41 0.87
N LEU A 86 1.53 -9.38 1.43
CA LEU A 86 2.16 -8.47 2.39
C LEU A 86 1.43 -8.56 3.72
N THR A 87 2.12 -9.02 4.76
CA THR A 87 1.61 -9.04 6.13
C THR A 87 2.06 -7.79 6.86
N VAL A 88 1.13 -7.01 7.37
CA VAL A 88 1.41 -5.83 8.20
C VAL A 88 1.18 -6.21 9.66
N VAL A 89 2.21 -6.08 10.50
CA VAL A 89 2.12 -6.18 11.95
C VAL A 89 1.91 -4.76 12.49
N GLU A 90 0.76 -4.53 13.10
CA GLU A 90 0.37 -3.26 13.68
C GLU A 90 0.90 -3.07 15.11
N PRO A 91 0.80 -1.86 15.69
CA PRO A 91 1.39 -1.56 17.01
C PRO A 91 0.83 -2.40 18.16
N ASP A 92 -0.43 -2.82 18.05
CA ASP A 92 -1.11 -3.70 19.01
C ASP A 92 -0.75 -5.18 18.82
N GLY A 93 0.16 -5.50 17.88
CA GLY A 93 0.56 -6.85 17.51
C GLY A 93 -0.41 -7.54 16.54
N ARG A 94 -1.51 -6.89 16.15
CA ARG A 94 -2.45 -7.43 15.16
C ARG A 94 -1.78 -7.58 13.81
N GLN A 95 -2.03 -8.70 13.16
CA GLN A 95 -1.52 -8.96 11.82
C GLN A 95 -2.63 -8.81 10.78
N VAL A 96 -2.36 -8.03 9.75
CA VAL A 96 -3.27 -7.81 8.62
C VAL A 96 -2.57 -8.24 7.35
N THR A 97 -3.14 -9.21 6.64
CA THR A 97 -2.55 -9.74 5.42
C THR A 97 -3.26 -9.20 4.19
N TYR A 98 -2.49 -8.64 3.26
CA TYR A 98 -2.97 -8.13 1.98
C TYR A 98 -2.46 -9.02 0.85
N ARG A 99 -3.38 -9.47 -0.01
CA ARG A 99 -3.04 -10.22 -1.22
C ARG A 99 -3.13 -9.31 -2.43
N GLY A 100 -2.09 -9.35 -3.25
CA GLY A 100 -2.01 -8.62 -4.50
C GLY A 100 -3.07 -9.08 -5.49
N ALA A 101 -3.80 -8.12 -6.03
CA ALA A 101 -4.83 -8.34 -7.01
C ALA A 101 -4.27 -8.18 -8.44
N PRO A 102 -4.99 -8.65 -9.47
CA PRO A 102 -4.62 -8.38 -10.86
C PRO A 102 -4.47 -6.89 -11.15
N ASP A 103 -3.78 -6.53 -12.23
CA ASP A 103 -3.66 -5.12 -12.58
C ASP A 103 -5.02 -4.51 -12.97
N ARG A 104 -5.23 -3.25 -12.58
CA ARG A 104 -6.52 -2.54 -12.66
C ARG A 104 -6.52 -1.47 -13.74
#